data_AF-A0A496U9D2-F1
#
_entry.id   AF-A0A496U9D2-F1
#
_cell.length_a   1.000
_cell.length_b   1.000
_cell.length_c   1.000
_cell.angle_alpha   90.00
_cell.angle_beta   90.00
_cell.angle_gamma   90.00
#
_symmetry.space_group_name_H-M   'P 1'
#
loop_
_entity.id
_entity.type
_entity.pdbx_description
1 polymer ?
#
loop_
_entity_poly.entity_id
_entity_poly.type
_entity_poly.pdbx_seq_one_letter_code
_entity_poly.pdbx_strand_id
1 'polypeptide(L)'
;MPTAKDAMERLESRMETLDGLYRRGIVTGNLLQKQIKSLLSSRDARSVFKEYIQADKKAIKILSRIEDPTGWRELFTKNRDQREVVFYTALEDIMETDTDRKQRILHMLQLACLPFYSGFLPLDTRKKKVASEVKPSRVSVLD
;
A
#
# COMPACT_ATOMS: atom_id res chain seq x y z
N MET A 1 -13.52 14.39 15.08
CA MET A 1 -12.49 13.74 14.23
C MET A 1 -12.73 14.20 12.80
N PRO A 2 -11.70 14.47 11.98
CA PRO A 2 -11.93 14.84 10.58
C PRO A 2 -12.69 13.73 9.84
N THR A 3 -13.62 14.11 8.97
CA THR A 3 -14.42 13.15 8.20
C THR A 3 -13.56 12.45 7.15
N ALA A 4 -14.02 11.31 6.63
CA ALA A 4 -13.33 10.62 5.54
C ALA A 4 -13.22 11.50 4.28
N LYS A 5 -14.19 12.41 4.07
CA LYS A 5 -14.16 13.40 3.01
C LYS A 5 -13.03 14.42 3.21
N ASP A 6 -12.92 15.02 4.39
CA ASP A 6 -11.83 15.96 4.69
C ASP A 6 -10.46 15.26 4.62
N ALA A 7 -10.40 13.99 5.00
CA ALA A 7 -9.19 13.17 4.87
C ALA A 7 -8.83 12.94 3.39
N MET A 8 -9.81 12.68 2.53
CA MET A 8 -9.60 12.55 1.09
C MET A 8 -9.08 13.86 0.49
N GLU A 9 -9.72 15.00 0.78
CA GLU A 9 -9.31 16.30 0.23
C GLU A 9 -7.85 16.65 0.60
N ARG A 10 -7.43 16.34 1.85
CA ARG A 10 -6.03 16.51 2.27
C ARG A 10 -5.07 15.56 1.55
N LEU A 11 -5.47 14.32 1.28
CA LEU A 11 -4.65 13.39 0.50
C LEU A 11 -4.55 13.83 -0.95
N GLU A 12 -5.63 14.31 -1.55
CA GLU A 12 -5.66 14.82 -2.91
C GLU A 12 -4.74 16.03 -3.08
N SER A 13 -4.75 16.98 -2.13
CA SER A 13 -3.83 18.13 -2.15
C SER A 13 -2.36 17.72 -2.04
N ARG A 14 -2.06 16.74 -1.18
CA ARG A 14 -0.70 16.18 -1.04
C ARG A 14 -0.29 15.39 -2.29
N MET A 15 -1.23 14.67 -2.90
CA MET A 15 -1.02 13.93 -4.14
C MET A 15 -0.76 14.89 -5.30
N GLU A 16 -1.52 15.97 -5.41
CA GLU A 16 -1.31 17.02 -6.41
C GLU A 16 0.09 17.65 -6.29
N THR A 17 0.53 17.90 -5.06
CA THR A 17 1.89 18.39 -4.82
C THR A 17 2.94 17.36 -5.27
N LEU A 18 2.74 16.09 -4.93
CA LEU A 18 3.64 15.01 -5.30
C LEU A 18 3.70 14.80 -6.82
N ASP A 19 2.54 14.78 -7.49
CA ASP A 19 2.40 14.75 -8.95
C ASP A 19 3.18 15.89 -9.60
N GLY A 20 3.01 17.11 -9.08
CA GLY A 20 3.69 18.29 -9.61
C GLY A 20 5.20 18.17 -9.50
N LEU A 21 5.71 17.63 -8.39
CA LEU A 21 7.15 17.38 -8.20
C LEU A 21 7.66 16.24 -9.10
N TYR A 22 6.87 15.18 -9.25
CA TYR A 22 7.21 14.02 -10.08
C TYR A 22 7.26 14.41 -11.57
N ARG A 23 6.23 15.11 -12.09
CA ARG A 23 6.16 15.57 -13.49
C ARG A 23 7.27 16.56 -13.85
N ARG A 24 7.79 17.32 -12.87
CA ARG A 24 8.95 18.22 -13.05
C ARG A 24 10.30 17.50 -12.95
N GLY A 25 10.31 16.19 -12.72
CA GLY A 25 11.52 15.40 -12.52
C GLY A 25 12.26 15.67 -11.21
N ILE A 26 11.62 16.36 -10.26
CA ILE A 26 12.23 16.72 -8.96
C ILE A 26 12.25 15.50 -8.04
N VAL A 27 11.23 14.66 -8.12
CA VAL A 27 11.08 13.42 -7.34
C VAL A 27 10.99 12.26 -8.31
N THR A 28 11.88 11.27 -8.21
CA THR A 28 11.88 10.06 -9.05
C THR A 28 12.33 8.82 -8.28
N GLY A 29 11.98 7.64 -8.79
CA GLY A 29 12.37 6.33 -8.27
C GLY A 29 12.21 6.23 -6.74
N ASN A 30 13.28 5.82 -6.05
CA ASN A 30 13.28 5.63 -4.59
C ASN A 30 12.72 6.81 -3.77
N LEU A 31 12.88 8.06 -4.24
CA LEU A 31 12.32 9.21 -3.53
C LEU A 31 10.79 9.25 -3.67
N LEU A 32 10.27 8.97 -4.87
CA LEU A 32 8.83 8.87 -5.12
C LEU A 32 8.21 7.77 -4.24
N GLN A 33 8.82 6.58 -4.21
CA GLN A 33 8.35 5.46 -3.39
C GLN A 33 8.25 5.84 -1.91
N LYS A 34 9.25 6.55 -1.37
CA LYS A 34 9.24 7.04 0.01
C LYS A 34 8.09 8.03 0.25
N GLN A 35 7.84 8.94 -0.68
CA GLN A 35 6.75 9.92 -0.56
C GLN A 35 5.38 9.26 -0.66
N ILE A 36 5.18 8.33 -1.60
CA ILE A 36 3.93 7.56 -1.72
C ILE A 36 3.71 6.74 -0.44
N LYS A 37 4.73 6.04 0.06
CA LYS A 37 4.65 5.28 1.31
C LYS A 37 4.22 6.17 2.48
N SER A 38 4.83 7.37 2.60
CA SER A 38 4.48 8.35 3.62
C SER A 38 3.04 8.85 3.50
N LEU A 39 2.58 9.12 2.27
CA LEU A 39 1.21 9.54 1.98
C LEU A 39 0.21 8.46 2.38
N LEU A 40 0.41 7.22 1.95
CA LEU A 40 -0.50 6.10 2.18
C LEU A 40 -0.42 5.53 3.61
N SER A 41 0.67 5.78 4.35
CA SER A 41 0.81 5.40 5.76
C SER A 41 0.18 6.42 6.73
N SER A 42 -0.32 7.54 6.21
CA SER A 42 -0.84 8.63 7.02
C SER A 42 -2.14 8.26 7.76
N ARG A 43 -2.53 9.08 8.74
CA ARG A 43 -3.82 8.92 9.43
C ARG A 43 -4.99 9.14 8.47
N ASP A 44 -4.86 10.08 7.53
CA ASP A 44 -5.89 10.37 6.54
C ASP A 44 -6.12 9.17 5.60
N ALA A 45 -5.05 8.53 5.13
CA ALA A 45 -5.14 7.33 4.31
C ALA A 45 -5.85 6.17 5.03
N ARG A 46 -5.61 6.00 6.33
CA ARG A 46 -6.34 5.03 7.16
C ARG A 46 -7.82 5.36 7.29
N SER A 47 -8.17 6.63 7.49
CA SER A 47 -9.57 7.07 7.55
C SER A 47 -10.29 6.79 6.23
N VAL A 48 -9.67 7.13 5.10
CA VAL A 48 -10.18 6.86 3.76
C VAL A 48 -10.32 5.35 3.51
N PHE A 49 -9.31 4.56 3.87
CA PHE A 49 -9.35 3.11 3.73
C PHE A 49 -10.52 2.49 4.50
N LYS A 50 -10.71 2.92 5.75
CA LYS A 50 -11.79 2.41 6.61
C LYS A 50 -13.17 2.70 6.04
N GLU A 51 -13.37 3.88 5.46
CA GLU A 51 -14.66 4.30 4.92
C GLU A 51 -14.95 3.65 3.56
N TYR A 52 -14.01 3.74 2.62
CA TYR A 52 -14.28 3.46 1.21
C TYR A 52 -13.85 2.07 0.74
N ILE A 53 -13.01 1.36 1.49
CA ILE A 53 -12.37 0.13 1.00
C ILE A 53 -12.58 -1.06 1.95
N GLN A 54 -12.65 -0.82 3.26
CA GLN A 54 -12.65 -1.89 4.25
C GLN A 54 -13.83 -2.86 4.10
N ALA A 55 -15.02 -2.36 3.76
CA ALA A 55 -16.21 -3.18 3.53
C ALA A 55 -16.02 -4.14 2.34
N ASP A 56 -15.43 -3.64 1.25
CA ASP A 56 -15.31 -4.36 -0.02
C ASP A 56 -13.99 -5.13 -0.17
N LYS A 57 -13.15 -5.16 0.86
CA LYS A 57 -11.84 -5.83 0.85
C LYS A 57 -11.89 -7.28 0.37
N LYS A 58 -12.98 -8.01 0.64
CA LYS A 58 -13.14 -9.39 0.15
C LYS A 58 -13.43 -9.42 -1.36
N ALA A 59 -14.31 -8.54 -1.84
CA ALA A 59 -14.63 -8.41 -3.25
C ALA A 59 -13.40 -8.00 -4.07
N ILE A 60 -12.66 -6.98 -3.63
CA ILE A 60 -11.43 -6.50 -4.28
C ILE A 60 -10.41 -7.63 -4.47
N LYS A 61 -10.22 -8.48 -3.46
CA LYS A 61 -9.30 -9.64 -3.55
C LYS A 61 -9.75 -10.67 -4.58
N ILE A 62 -11.05 -10.92 -4.66
CA ILE A 62 -11.61 -11.88 -5.61
C ILE A 62 -11.50 -11.32 -7.03
N LEU A 63 -11.90 -10.05 -7.22
CA LEU A 63 -11.80 -9.36 -8.51
C LEU A 63 -10.36 -9.32 -9.03
N SER A 64 -9.41 -8.88 -8.19
CA SER A 64 -7.98 -8.86 -8.56
C SER A 64 -7.46 -10.24 -9.00
N ARG A 65 -7.95 -11.33 -8.41
CA ARG A 65 -7.56 -12.69 -8.81
C ARG A 65 -8.20 -13.12 -10.14
N ILE A 66 -9.41 -12.66 -10.41
CA ILE A 66 -10.14 -12.98 -11.65
C ILE A 66 -9.58 -12.19 -12.82
N GLU A 67 -9.26 -10.90 -12.60
CA GLU A 67 -8.74 -9.99 -13.62
C GLU A 67 -7.32 -10.38 -14.07
N ASP A 68 -6.44 -10.75 -13.13
CA ASP A 68 -5.09 -11.21 -13.43
C ASP A 68 -4.71 -12.47 -12.63
N PRO A 69 -5.17 -13.66 -13.07
CA PRO A 69 -4.84 -14.92 -12.40
C PRO A 69 -3.35 -15.27 -12.50
N THR A 70 -2.66 -14.80 -13.55
CA THR A 70 -1.24 -15.12 -13.79
C THR A 70 -0.35 -14.31 -12.86
N GLY A 71 -0.51 -12.98 -12.79
CA GLY A 71 0.22 -12.14 -11.85
C GLY A 71 -0.05 -12.53 -10.40
N TRP A 72 -1.26 -12.99 -10.07
CA TRP A 72 -1.56 -13.56 -8.75
C TRP A 72 -0.69 -14.77 -8.40
N ARG A 73 -0.46 -15.67 -9.36
CA ARG A 73 0.42 -16.85 -9.16
C ARG A 73 1.87 -16.43 -9.04
N GLU A 74 2.33 -15.48 -9.84
CA GLU A 74 3.69 -14.96 -9.78
C GLU A 74 3.99 -14.26 -8.45
N LEU A 75 3.06 -13.44 -7.95
CA LEU A 75 3.21 -12.80 -6.64
C LEU A 75 3.26 -13.82 -5.51
N PHE A 76 2.58 -14.96 -5.65
CA PHE A 76 2.61 -16.03 -4.65
C PHE A 76 4.00 -16.67 -4.54
N THR A 77 4.73 -16.83 -5.63
CA THR A 77 6.08 -17.43 -5.63
C THR A 77 7.18 -16.45 -5.20
N LYS A 78 6.94 -15.14 -5.29
CA LYS A 78 7.89 -14.10 -4.84
C LYS A 78 8.06 -14.08 -3.32
N ASN A 79 9.28 -13.78 -2.87
CA ASN A 79 9.58 -13.52 -1.47
C ASN A 79 9.13 -12.10 -1.06
N ARG A 80 9.29 -11.73 0.22
CA ARG A 80 8.84 -10.44 0.75
C ARG A 80 9.49 -9.24 0.05
N ASP A 81 10.80 -9.26 -0.12
CA ASP A 81 11.55 -8.14 -0.69
C ASP A 81 11.20 -7.94 -2.17
N GLN A 82 11.07 -9.04 -2.92
CA GLN A 82 10.59 -9.02 -4.30
C GLN A 82 9.17 -8.45 -4.41
N ARG A 83 8.27 -8.84 -3.50
CA ARG A 83 6.91 -8.27 -3.45
C ARG A 83 6.94 -6.78 -3.09
N GLU A 84 7.85 -6.33 -2.23
CA GLU A 84 7.98 -4.92 -1.89
C GLU A 84 8.42 -4.08 -3.09
N VAL A 85 9.38 -4.57 -3.89
CA VAL A 85 9.76 -3.95 -5.15
C VAL A 85 8.56 -3.86 -6.11
N VAL A 86 7.87 -4.98 -6.36
CA VAL A 86 6.70 -5.00 -7.26
C VAL A 86 5.59 -4.07 -6.75
N PHE A 87 5.39 -4.01 -5.44
CA PHE A 87 4.38 -3.13 -4.84
C PHE A 87 4.67 -1.66 -5.12
N TYR A 88 5.89 -1.19 -4.91
CA TYR A 88 6.21 0.21 -5.16
C TYR A 88 6.26 0.55 -6.65
N THR A 89 6.74 -0.35 -7.51
CA THR A 89 6.66 -0.16 -8.96
C THR A 89 5.20 -0.01 -9.40
N ALA A 90 4.30 -0.88 -8.95
CA ALA A 90 2.88 -0.75 -9.27
C ALA A 90 2.25 0.55 -8.74
N LEU A 91 2.72 1.08 -7.61
CA LEU A 91 2.29 2.40 -7.12
C LEU A 91 2.81 3.54 -7.99
N GLU A 92 4.03 3.45 -8.50
CA GLU A 92 4.58 4.40 -9.47
C GLU A 92 3.78 4.35 -10.78
N ASP A 93 3.47 3.15 -11.29
CA ASP A 93 2.63 2.99 -12.49
C ASP A 93 1.26 3.66 -12.31
N ILE A 94 0.66 3.52 -11.13
CA ILE A 94 -0.61 4.19 -10.80
C ILE A 94 -0.46 5.72 -10.82
N MET A 95 0.69 6.29 -10.45
CA MET A 95 0.97 7.74 -10.58
C MET A 95 1.00 8.21 -12.02
N GLU A 96 1.48 7.37 -12.93
CA GLU A 96 1.57 7.68 -14.35
C GLU A 96 0.22 7.59 -15.07
N THR A 97 -0.75 6.84 -14.51
CA THR A 97 -2.09 6.74 -15.11
C THR A 97 -2.84 8.07 -15.13
N ASP A 98 -3.47 8.37 -16.27
CA ASP A 98 -4.35 9.55 -16.44
C ASP A 98 -5.74 9.29 -15.82
N THR A 99 -5.77 9.24 -14.50
CA THR A 99 -6.98 9.09 -13.70
C THR A 99 -7.13 10.24 -12.72
N ASP A 100 -8.36 10.51 -12.30
CA ASP A 100 -8.63 11.50 -11.26
C ASP A 100 -7.88 11.15 -9.95
N ARG A 101 -7.44 12.18 -9.20
CA ARG A 101 -6.56 12.01 -8.03
C ARG A 101 -7.21 11.16 -6.96
N LYS A 102 -8.51 11.34 -6.73
CA LYS A 102 -9.29 10.51 -5.80
C LYS A 102 -9.24 9.05 -6.21
N GLN A 103 -9.49 8.76 -7.49
CA GLN A 103 -9.45 7.39 -8.01
C GLN A 103 -8.05 6.80 -7.88
N ARG A 104 -7.00 7.58 -8.16
CA ARG A 104 -5.62 7.17 -7.98
C ARG A 104 -5.33 6.76 -6.52
N ILE A 105 -5.70 7.59 -5.55
CA ILE A 105 -5.55 7.29 -4.12
C ILE A 105 -6.30 6.01 -3.76
N LEU A 106 -7.53 5.85 -4.25
CA LEU A 106 -8.33 4.65 -3.99
C LEU A 106 -7.68 3.39 -4.60
N HIS A 107 -7.22 3.44 -5.85
CA HIS A 107 -6.52 2.34 -6.50
C HIS A 107 -5.25 1.94 -5.74
N MET A 108 -4.44 2.91 -5.30
CA MET A 108 -3.25 2.64 -4.48
C MET A 108 -3.60 1.93 -3.16
N LEU A 109 -4.67 2.38 -2.50
CA LEU A 109 -5.13 1.78 -1.24
C LEU A 109 -5.77 0.39 -1.44
N GLN A 110 -6.46 0.17 -2.56
CA GLN A 110 -6.99 -1.14 -2.95
C GLN A 110 -5.85 -2.12 -3.23
N LEU A 111 -4.82 -1.70 -3.98
CA LEU A 111 -3.60 -2.49 -4.19
C LEU A 111 -2.99 -2.91 -2.84
N ALA A 112 -2.82 -1.96 -1.93
CA ALA A 112 -2.26 -2.21 -0.60
C ALA A 112 -3.11 -3.15 0.29
N CYS A 113 -4.38 -3.37 -0.06
CA CYS A 113 -5.28 -4.25 0.68
C CYS A 113 -5.14 -5.74 0.31
N LEU A 114 -4.43 -6.02 -0.79
CA LEU A 114 -4.18 -7.37 -1.29
C LEU A 114 -3.35 -8.19 -0.29
N PRO A 115 -3.58 -9.52 -0.22
CA PRO A 115 -2.94 -10.38 0.79
C PRO A 115 -1.41 -10.38 0.70
N PHE A 116 -0.84 -10.27 -0.50
CA PHE A 116 0.61 -10.30 -0.74
C PHE A 116 1.34 -9.09 -0.15
N TYR A 117 0.65 -7.95 -0.06
CA TYR A 117 1.21 -6.67 0.41
C TYR A 117 0.79 -6.34 1.85
N SER A 118 0.14 -7.29 2.53
CA SER A 118 -0.25 -7.14 3.93
C SER A 118 0.97 -6.82 4.81
N GLY A 119 1.00 -5.62 5.37
CA GLY A 119 2.05 -5.18 6.30
C GLY A 119 3.10 -4.26 5.67
N PHE A 120 2.98 -3.91 4.39
CA PHE A 120 3.80 -2.86 3.78
C PHE A 120 3.32 -1.46 4.17
N LEU A 121 2.01 -1.31 4.37
CA LEU A 121 1.38 -0.10 4.88
C LEU A 121 0.57 -0.40 6.15
N PRO A 122 0.58 0.51 7.14
CA PRO A 122 -0.14 0.35 8.39
C PRO A 122 -1.65 0.68 8.23
N LEU A 123 -2.34 0.07 7.27
CA LEU A 123 -3.73 0.39 6.92
C LEU A 123 -4.75 -0.18 7.92
N ASP A 124 -4.44 -1.31 8.55
CA ASP A 124 -5.30 -1.96 9.54
C ASP A 124 -4.82 -1.59 10.95
N THR A 125 -5.66 -0.93 11.74
CA THR A 125 -5.33 -0.55 13.13
C THR A 125 -5.41 -1.73 14.10
N ARG A 126 -5.91 -2.89 13.66
CA ARG A 126 -5.74 -4.11 14.43
C ARG A 126 -4.26 -4.42 14.40
N LYS A 127 -3.58 -4.22 15.54
CA LYS A 127 -2.21 -4.67 15.79
C LYS A 127 -2.06 -6.11 15.30
N LYS A 128 -1.68 -6.32 14.04
CA LYS A 128 -1.09 -7.58 13.62
C LYS A 128 0.19 -7.61 14.41
N LYS A 129 0.26 -8.49 15.43
CA LYS A 129 1.54 -8.88 16.04
C LYS A 129 2.49 -9.05 14.86
N VAL A 130 3.49 -8.18 14.78
CA VAL A 130 4.67 -8.43 13.97
C VAL A 130 5.04 -9.86 14.30
N ALA A 131 5.07 -10.74 13.29
CA ALA A 131 5.57 -12.08 13.48
C ALA A 131 6.94 -11.90 14.10
N SER A 132 7.05 -12.17 15.41
CA SER A 132 8.30 -12.15 16.12
C SER A 132 9.22 -13.07 15.35
N GLU A 133 10.34 -12.55 14.87
CA GLU A 133 11.45 -13.35 14.41
C GLU A 133 11.64 -14.50 15.39
N VAL A 134 11.55 -15.72 14.88
CA VAL A 134 11.83 -16.93 15.64
C VAL A 134 13.29 -16.81 16.06
N LYS A 135 13.52 -16.35 17.30
CA LYS A 135 14.84 -16.41 17.92
C LYS A 135 15.26 -17.89 17.91
N PRO A 136 16.43 -18.26 17.37
CA PRO A 136 16.92 -19.62 17.52
C PRO A 136 17.08 -19.92 19.00
N SER A 137 16.39 -20.98 19.45
CA SER A 137 16.48 -21.54 20.79
C SER A 137 17.95 -21.82 21.12
N ARG A 138 18.50 -21.13 22.12
CA ARG A 138 19.78 -21.49 22.73
C ARG A 138 19.53 -22.68 23.63
N VAL A 139 19.90 -23.87 23.16
CA VAL A 139 20.04 -25.07 23.97
C VAL A 139 21.17 -24.80 24.98
N SER A 140 20.84 -24.68 26.26
CA SER A 140 21.82 -24.72 27.34
C SER A 140 22.12 -26.19 27.65
N VAL A 141 23.29 -26.66 27.24
CA VAL A 141 23.88 -27.87 27.80
C VAL A 141 24.47 -27.49 29.16
N LEU A 142 23.96 -28.12 30.22
CA LEU A 142 24.53 -28.02 31.58
C LEU A 142 25.66 -29.05 31.70
N ASP A 143 26.82 -28.60 32.18
CA ASP A 143 27.77 -29.42 32.95
C ASP A 143 27.21 -29.69 34.36
#